data_AF-A0A971C4N9-F1
#
_entry.id   AF-A0A971C4N9-F1
#
_cell.length_a   1.000
_cell.length_b   1.000
_cell.length_c   1.000
_cell.angle_alpha   90.00
_cell.angle_beta   90.00
_cell.angle_gamma   90.00
#
_symmetry.space_group_name_H-M   'P 1'
#
loop_
_entity.id
_entity.type
_entity.pdbx_description
1 polymer ?
#
loop_
_entity_poly.entity_id
_entity_poly.type
_entity_poly.pdbx_seq_one_letter_code
_entity_poly.pdbx_strand_id
1 'polypeptide(L)'
;NPEPVNNSAPLWQILSVYAYEPDLGMDKGLPMEGIEKLLGDSQGIRHMEYRLLCFIRVGEVTDMVQYFSDLSELAYGRGDYYWAYRFMARAMHYLEDVGQPFHTFPAPFFELLKLPLNMDKWQTVFAKYHFAYDFYGGYLLWGEYGPLVKAIDEVPAKTIKSPKQAAVDLRGFSRGKLNPVYYELKHLMKDELETEEIVWLGKSYFDELVKAGKTEKLDKMTVEILRETASYVKGYINYMFDKFEAIDSNM
;
A
#
# COMPACT_ATOMS: atom_id res chain seq x y z
N ASN A 1 12.49 -18.68 -7.85
CA ASN A 1 11.15 -19.25 -7.57
C ASN A 1 11.17 -20.72 -7.85
N PRO A 2 10.76 -21.59 -6.89
CA PRO A 2 10.64 -23.01 -7.17
C PRO A 2 9.62 -23.25 -8.28
N GLU A 3 9.87 -24.25 -9.12
CA GLU A 3 8.93 -24.69 -10.15
C GLU A 3 7.71 -25.36 -9.49
N PRO A 4 6.51 -25.28 -10.09
CA PRO A 4 5.35 -26.03 -9.63
C PRO A 4 5.65 -27.54 -9.53
N VAL A 5 5.22 -28.19 -8.44
CA VAL A 5 5.39 -29.64 -8.24
C VAL A 5 4.02 -30.29 -8.38
N ASN A 6 3.88 -31.30 -9.24
CA ASN A 6 2.61 -32.01 -9.48
C ASN A 6 1.43 -31.05 -9.81
N ASN A 7 1.65 -30.07 -10.68
CA ASN A 7 0.68 -29.01 -11.02
C ASN A 7 0.17 -28.19 -9.81
N SER A 8 0.91 -28.20 -8.70
CA SER A 8 0.61 -27.43 -7.49
C SER A 8 1.70 -26.39 -7.24
N ALA A 9 1.29 -25.20 -6.82
CA ALA A 9 2.19 -24.13 -6.39
C ALA A 9 2.06 -23.92 -4.87
N PRO A 10 3.16 -23.61 -4.17
CA PRO A 10 3.07 -23.26 -2.77
C PRO A 10 2.26 -21.96 -2.59
N LEU A 11 1.39 -21.92 -1.59
CA LEU A 11 0.46 -20.81 -1.37
C LEU A 11 1.18 -19.46 -1.24
N TRP A 12 2.29 -19.41 -0.49
CA TRP A 12 3.07 -18.18 -0.33
C TRP A 12 3.54 -17.61 -1.67
N GLN A 13 3.82 -18.45 -2.67
CA GLN A 13 4.22 -18.00 -4.00
C GLN A 13 3.04 -17.35 -4.72
N ILE A 14 1.84 -17.94 -4.65
CA ILE A 14 0.62 -17.32 -5.21
C ILE A 14 0.38 -15.95 -4.55
N LEU A 15 0.40 -15.90 -3.22
CA LEU A 15 0.18 -14.65 -2.49
C LEU A 15 1.23 -13.59 -2.85
N SER A 16 2.52 -13.94 -2.88
CA SER A 16 3.59 -12.99 -3.20
C SER A 16 3.59 -12.53 -4.66
N VAL A 17 3.29 -13.43 -5.60
CA VAL A 17 3.39 -13.13 -7.04
C VAL A 17 2.19 -12.32 -7.51
N TYR A 18 1.01 -12.56 -6.95
CA TYR A 18 -0.20 -11.88 -7.37
C TYR A 18 -0.57 -10.68 -6.51
N ALA A 19 0.13 -10.44 -5.39
CA ALA A 19 -0.02 -9.21 -4.64
C ALA A 19 0.26 -8.00 -5.52
N TYR A 20 1.40 -7.91 -6.21
CA TYR A 20 1.72 -6.74 -7.05
C TYR A 20 0.98 -6.68 -8.41
N GLU A 21 0.09 -7.63 -8.71
CA GLU A 21 -0.65 -7.67 -9.97
C GLU A 21 -1.51 -6.42 -10.25
N PRO A 22 -2.21 -5.81 -9.26
CA PRO A 22 -2.91 -4.53 -9.43
C PRO A 22 -2.06 -3.43 -10.08
N ASP A 23 -0.78 -3.34 -9.70
CA ASP A 23 0.16 -2.35 -10.23
C ASP A 23 0.61 -2.64 -11.68
N LEU A 24 0.39 -3.86 -12.18
CA LEU A 24 0.77 -4.27 -13.55
C LEU A 24 -0.23 -3.82 -14.61
N GLY A 25 -1.05 -2.82 -14.30
CA GLY A 25 -2.02 -2.25 -15.22
C GLY A 25 -3.38 -2.93 -15.24
N MET A 26 -3.67 -3.82 -14.27
CA MET A 26 -5.01 -4.39 -14.09
C MET A 26 -6.05 -3.27 -13.90
N ASP A 27 -5.67 -2.20 -13.21
CA ASP A 27 -6.54 -1.04 -12.94
C ASP A 27 -6.36 0.12 -13.93
N LYS A 28 -5.66 -0.06 -15.06
CA LYS A 28 -5.47 0.99 -16.08
C LYS A 28 -6.58 0.99 -17.13
N GLY A 29 -6.96 2.19 -17.57
CA GLY A 29 -7.88 2.37 -18.69
C GLY A 29 -9.33 1.94 -18.39
N LEU A 30 -9.68 1.82 -17.12
CA LEU A 30 -11.05 1.49 -16.73
C LEU A 30 -11.94 2.74 -16.90
N PRO A 31 -13.22 2.56 -17.28
CA PRO A 31 -14.16 3.68 -17.35
C PRO A 31 -14.28 4.38 -15.98
N MET A 32 -14.09 5.69 -15.98
CA MET A 32 -14.30 6.55 -14.81
C MET A 32 -15.46 7.52 -15.10
N GLU A 33 -16.15 7.98 -14.05
CA GLU A 33 -17.23 8.96 -14.16
C GLU A 33 -17.04 10.12 -13.17
N GLY A 34 -17.52 11.32 -13.52
CA GLY A 34 -17.56 12.45 -12.59
C GLY A 34 -16.19 13.05 -12.21
N ILE A 35 -16.07 13.45 -10.93
CA ILE A 35 -14.94 14.24 -10.40
C ILE A 35 -13.61 13.46 -10.39
N GLU A 36 -13.70 12.14 -10.41
CA GLU A 36 -12.60 11.19 -10.48
C GLU A 36 -11.68 11.43 -11.68
N LYS A 37 -12.25 11.75 -12.85
CA LYS A 37 -11.47 12.09 -14.07
C LYS A 37 -10.57 13.31 -13.89
N LEU A 38 -10.90 14.21 -12.98
CA LEU A 38 -10.14 15.44 -12.71
C LEU A 38 -9.04 15.22 -11.67
N LEU A 39 -9.07 14.08 -10.95
CA LEU A 39 -8.26 13.84 -9.76
C LEU A 39 -7.21 12.75 -9.97
N GLY A 40 -7.29 11.97 -11.04
CA GLY A 40 -6.30 10.97 -11.39
C GLY A 40 -6.74 10.10 -12.57
N ASP A 41 -6.01 8.99 -12.77
CA ASP A 41 -6.44 7.90 -13.64
C ASP A 41 -7.08 6.76 -12.82
N SER A 42 -7.58 5.74 -13.52
CA SER A 42 -8.27 4.63 -12.89
C SER A 42 -7.36 3.81 -11.96
N GLN A 43 -6.05 3.83 -12.20
CA GLN A 43 -5.09 3.17 -11.32
C GLN A 43 -4.97 3.94 -10.01
N GLY A 44 -4.70 5.25 -10.06
CA GLY A 44 -4.56 6.06 -8.85
C GLY A 44 -5.80 6.01 -7.96
N ILE A 45 -7.00 6.00 -8.56
CA ILE A 45 -8.28 5.96 -7.83
C ILE A 45 -8.48 4.64 -7.08
N ARG A 46 -8.05 3.52 -7.65
CA ARG A 46 -8.22 2.21 -7.01
C ARG A 46 -7.16 1.91 -5.96
N HIS A 47 -6.04 2.60 -6.01
CA HIS A 47 -4.90 2.41 -5.10
C HIS A 47 -4.84 3.44 -3.98
N MET A 48 -5.66 4.49 -4.03
CA MET A 48 -5.68 5.56 -3.05
C MET A 48 -7.09 5.83 -2.56
N GLU A 49 -7.21 6.41 -1.37
CA GLU A 49 -8.48 6.99 -0.93
C GLU A 49 -8.27 8.16 0.02
N TYR A 50 -8.95 9.27 -0.28
CA TYR A 50 -8.89 10.48 0.52
C TYR A 50 -10.20 11.23 0.61
N ARG A 51 -10.26 12.20 1.52
CA ARG A 51 -11.39 13.14 1.66
C ARG A 51 -10.99 14.55 1.25
N LEU A 52 -11.51 15.03 0.13
CA LEU A 52 -11.47 16.45 -0.24
C LEU A 52 -12.53 17.23 0.56
N LEU A 53 -12.15 18.42 1.03
CA LEU A 53 -13.01 19.29 1.84
C LEU A 53 -13.66 18.59 3.05
N CYS A 54 -13.01 17.55 3.59
CA CYS A 54 -13.51 16.70 4.70
C CYS A 54 -14.73 15.81 4.41
N PHE A 55 -15.48 16.01 3.32
CA PHE A 55 -16.71 15.24 3.04
C PHE A 55 -16.76 14.56 1.66
N ILE A 56 -15.96 14.98 0.68
CA ILE A 56 -15.93 14.35 -0.65
C ILE A 56 -14.92 13.21 -0.61
N ARG A 57 -15.40 11.96 -0.57
CA ARG A 57 -14.56 10.77 -0.73
C ARG A 57 -14.09 10.69 -2.17
N VAL A 58 -12.80 10.47 -2.36
CA VAL A 58 -12.16 10.22 -3.66
C VAL A 58 -11.36 8.94 -3.50
N GLY A 59 -11.49 8.03 -4.46
CA GLY A 59 -10.79 6.76 -4.44
C GLY A 59 -11.59 5.61 -3.82
N GLU A 60 -11.20 4.40 -4.21
CA GLU A 60 -11.96 3.16 -4.00
C GLU A 60 -11.14 2.07 -3.29
N VAL A 61 -9.90 2.34 -2.87
CA VAL A 61 -8.99 1.29 -2.36
C VAL A 61 -9.58 0.45 -1.22
N THR A 62 -10.36 1.04 -0.30
CA THR A 62 -11.01 0.24 0.76
C THR A 62 -12.17 -0.61 0.27
N ASP A 63 -12.82 -0.22 -0.84
CA ASP A 63 -13.82 -1.05 -1.52
C ASP A 63 -13.15 -2.19 -2.28
N MET A 64 -11.96 -1.95 -2.86
CA MET A 64 -11.19 -2.98 -3.56
C MET A 64 -10.76 -4.12 -2.63
N VAL A 65 -10.39 -3.81 -1.38
CA VAL A 65 -10.10 -4.84 -0.36
C VAL A 65 -11.31 -5.76 -0.15
N GLN A 66 -12.52 -5.21 -0.01
CA GLN A 66 -13.73 -6.02 0.17
C GLN A 66 -14.08 -6.79 -1.10
N TYR A 67 -14.05 -6.13 -2.26
CA TYR A 67 -14.40 -6.71 -3.55
C TYR A 67 -13.57 -7.97 -3.84
N PHE A 68 -12.25 -7.89 -3.66
CA PHE A 68 -11.37 -9.04 -3.89
C PHE A 68 -11.47 -10.11 -2.78
N SER A 69 -11.85 -9.73 -1.56
CA SER A 69 -12.19 -10.72 -0.51
C SER A 69 -13.44 -11.51 -0.90
N ASP A 70 -14.48 -10.85 -1.39
CA ASP A 70 -15.74 -11.50 -1.79
C ASP A 70 -15.51 -12.44 -3.00
N LEU A 71 -14.71 -12.00 -3.98
CA LEU A 71 -14.32 -12.86 -5.11
C LEU A 71 -13.51 -14.08 -4.65
N SER A 72 -12.65 -13.90 -3.65
CA SER A 72 -11.87 -14.98 -3.07
C SER A 72 -12.76 -16.03 -2.40
N GLU A 73 -13.72 -15.61 -1.56
CA GLU A 73 -14.70 -16.51 -0.93
C GLU A 73 -15.55 -17.24 -2.00
N LEU A 74 -16.00 -16.52 -3.03
CA LEU A 74 -16.79 -17.07 -4.12
C LEU A 74 -16.04 -18.13 -4.93
N ALA A 75 -14.77 -17.88 -5.26
CA ALA A 75 -13.93 -18.82 -6.00
C ALA A 75 -13.66 -20.07 -5.15
N TYR A 76 -13.37 -19.89 -3.86
CA TYR A 76 -13.12 -21.00 -2.93
C TYR A 76 -14.34 -21.92 -2.82
N GLY A 77 -15.54 -21.36 -2.61
CA GLY A 77 -16.79 -22.14 -2.54
C GLY A 77 -17.20 -22.83 -3.84
N ARG A 78 -16.52 -22.57 -4.96
CA ARG A 78 -16.67 -23.29 -6.23
C ARG A 78 -15.59 -24.34 -6.46
N GLY A 79 -14.68 -24.54 -5.49
CA GLY A 79 -13.52 -25.41 -5.61
C GLY A 79 -12.39 -24.84 -6.48
N ASP A 80 -12.43 -23.55 -6.82
CA ASP A 80 -11.39 -22.87 -7.61
C ASP A 80 -10.36 -22.22 -6.69
N TYR A 81 -9.58 -23.06 -6.01
CA TYR A 81 -8.64 -22.62 -4.98
C TYR A 81 -7.53 -21.72 -5.51
N TYR A 82 -7.07 -21.95 -6.74
CA TYR A 82 -6.06 -21.10 -7.36
C TYR A 82 -6.56 -19.66 -7.50
N TRP A 83 -7.77 -19.47 -8.03
CA TRP A 83 -8.36 -18.14 -8.16
C TRP A 83 -8.72 -17.54 -6.82
N ALA A 84 -9.16 -18.34 -5.84
CA ALA A 84 -9.41 -17.86 -4.48
C ALA A 84 -8.15 -17.19 -3.91
N TYR A 85 -7.03 -17.90 -3.87
CA TYR A 85 -5.79 -17.35 -3.32
C TYR A 85 -5.21 -16.20 -4.16
N ARG A 86 -5.44 -16.17 -5.47
CA ARG A 86 -5.06 -15.02 -6.31
C ARG A 86 -5.89 -13.77 -6.02
N PHE A 87 -7.20 -13.91 -5.81
CA PHE A 87 -8.04 -12.77 -5.41
C PHE A 87 -7.69 -12.30 -3.99
N MET A 88 -7.43 -13.23 -3.07
CA MET A 88 -6.91 -12.92 -1.74
C MET A 88 -5.59 -12.12 -1.82
N ALA A 89 -4.67 -12.49 -2.71
CA ALA A 89 -3.43 -11.75 -2.93
C ALA A 89 -3.67 -10.31 -3.38
N ARG A 90 -4.61 -10.09 -4.31
CA ARG A 90 -5.00 -8.75 -4.75
C ARG A 90 -5.64 -7.94 -3.62
N ALA A 91 -6.49 -8.55 -2.80
CA ALA A 91 -7.04 -7.87 -1.62
C ALA A 91 -5.94 -7.46 -0.62
N MET A 92 -4.93 -8.30 -0.41
CA MET A 92 -3.76 -7.97 0.42
C MET A 92 -3.03 -6.73 -0.12
N HIS A 93 -2.83 -6.64 -1.44
CA HIS A 93 -2.21 -5.47 -2.08
C HIS A 93 -2.93 -4.16 -1.73
N TYR A 94 -4.24 -4.08 -1.95
CA TYR A 94 -4.99 -2.85 -1.63
C TYR A 94 -5.00 -2.57 -0.12
N LEU A 95 -4.91 -3.61 0.73
CA LEU A 95 -4.76 -3.44 2.17
C LEU A 95 -3.38 -2.90 2.54
N GLU A 96 -2.33 -3.29 1.84
CA GLU A 96 -0.97 -2.76 2.00
C GLU A 96 -0.88 -1.30 1.52
N ASP A 97 -1.54 -0.96 0.41
CA ASP A 97 -1.63 0.40 -0.11
C ASP A 97 -2.26 1.36 0.91
N VAL A 98 -3.38 0.99 1.55
CA VAL A 98 -3.96 1.84 2.62
C VAL A 98 -3.07 1.96 3.85
N GLY A 99 -2.12 1.04 4.03
CA GLY A 99 -1.05 1.11 5.02
C GLY A 99 -0.01 2.20 4.72
N GLN A 100 0.05 2.70 3.48
CA GLN A 100 1.02 3.71 3.07
C GLN A 100 0.45 5.14 3.24
N PRO A 101 1.18 6.07 3.86
CA PRO A 101 0.67 7.41 4.13
C PRO A 101 0.28 8.19 2.88
N PHE A 102 1.07 8.09 1.80
CA PHE A 102 0.85 8.83 0.55
C PHE A 102 -0.37 8.34 -0.24
N HIS A 103 -0.79 7.10 -0.04
CA HIS A 103 -2.03 6.57 -0.62
C HIS A 103 -3.30 7.09 0.09
N THR A 104 -3.13 7.74 1.25
CA THR A 104 -4.26 8.36 1.99
C THR A 104 -4.48 9.84 1.67
N PHE A 105 -3.47 10.49 1.07
CA PHE A 105 -3.50 11.89 0.63
C PHE A 105 -2.18 12.24 -0.07
N PRO A 106 -2.18 13.03 -1.16
CA PRO A 106 -0.96 13.28 -1.95
C PRO A 106 0.12 14.10 -1.21
N ALA A 107 -0.27 15.04 -0.34
CA ALA A 107 0.68 15.82 0.48
C ALA A 107 -0.05 16.50 1.66
N PRO A 108 0.65 16.92 2.72
CA PRO A 108 0.05 17.68 3.81
C PRO A 108 -0.78 18.89 3.33
N PHE A 109 -1.84 19.24 4.05
CA PHE A 109 -2.80 20.27 3.63
C PHE A 109 -2.14 21.60 3.22
N PHE A 110 -1.21 22.12 4.02
CA PHE A 110 -0.50 23.36 3.72
C PHE A 110 0.42 23.26 2.49
N GLU A 111 0.90 22.07 2.15
CA GLU A 111 1.69 21.85 0.95
C GLU A 111 0.79 21.87 -0.28
N LEU A 112 -0.42 21.31 -0.20
CA LEU A 112 -1.40 21.37 -1.31
C LEU A 112 -1.82 22.79 -1.69
N LEU A 113 -1.73 23.76 -0.78
CA LEU A 113 -2.00 25.18 -1.08
C LEU A 113 -1.03 25.75 -2.15
N LYS A 114 0.02 25.02 -2.49
CA LYS A 114 0.96 25.38 -3.56
C LYS A 114 0.50 24.97 -4.95
N LEU A 115 -0.45 24.03 -5.08
CA LEU A 115 -0.97 23.58 -6.39
C LEU A 115 -1.47 24.74 -7.27
N PRO A 116 -2.25 25.72 -6.76
CA PRO A 116 -2.71 26.84 -7.58
C PRO A 116 -1.58 27.78 -8.06
N LEU A 117 -0.40 27.72 -7.44
CA LEU A 117 0.74 28.57 -7.81
C LEU A 117 1.50 28.01 -9.03
N ASN A 118 1.63 26.68 -9.10
CA ASN A 118 2.26 25.97 -10.21
C ASN A 118 1.86 24.48 -10.15
N MET A 119 0.75 24.14 -10.83
CA MET A 119 0.13 22.82 -10.72
C MET A 119 1.07 21.71 -11.19
N ASP A 120 1.66 21.85 -12.38
CA ASP A 120 2.53 20.84 -13.00
C ASP A 120 3.75 20.53 -12.12
N LYS A 121 4.39 21.59 -11.59
CA LYS A 121 5.52 21.43 -10.67
C LYS A 121 5.11 20.69 -9.40
N TRP A 122 4.08 21.17 -8.70
CA TRP A 122 3.75 20.63 -7.38
C TRP A 122 3.14 19.24 -7.45
N GLN A 123 2.40 18.89 -8.51
CA GLN A 123 2.01 17.51 -8.77
C GLN A 123 3.23 16.59 -8.92
N THR A 124 4.22 17.01 -9.72
CA THR A 124 5.48 16.26 -9.91
C THR A 124 6.24 16.10 -8.60
N VAL A 125 6.33 17.16 -7.80
CA VAL A 125 6.99 17.13 -6.49
C VAL A 125 6.28 16.17 -5.52
N PHE A 126 4.95 16.21 -5.42
CA PHE A 126 4.22 15.31 -4.52
C PHE A 126 4.33 13.85 -4.93
N ALA A 127 4.30 13.57 -6.24
CA ALA A 127 4.59 12.24 -6.74
C ALA A 127 6.00 11.78 -6.32
N LYS A 128 7.02 12.63 -6.46
CA LYS A 128 8.39 12.29 -6.03
C LYS A 128 8.48 11.99 -4.53
N TYR A 129 7.79 12.73 -3.67
CA TYR A 129 7.72 12.41 -2.24
C TYR A 129 7.05 11.06 -1.96
N HIS A 130 5.96 10.76 -2.67
CA HIS A 130 5.28 9.46 -2.59
C HIS A 130 6.24 8.33 -2.95
N PHE A 131 6.79 8.35 -4.16
CA PHE A 131 7.68 7.27 -4.61
C PHE A 131 8.98 7.18 -3.80
N ALA A 132 9.54 8.31 -3.33
CA ALA A 132 10.71 8.28 -2.46
C ALA A 132 10.43 7.51 -1.17
N TYR A 133 9.23 7.66 -0.59
CA TYR A 133 8.85 6.92 0.60
C TYR A 133 8.65 5.42 0.33
N ASP A 134 7.93 5.07 -0.74
CA ASP A 134 7.68 3.67 -1.11
C ASP A 134 8.99 2.94 -1.41
N PHE A 135 9.89 3.58 -2.17
CA PHE A 135 11.21 3.04 -2.45
C PHE A 135 12.08 2.94 -1.21
N TYR A 136 11.93 3.86 -0.25
CA TYR A 136 12.65 3.75 1.02
C TYR A 136 12.19 2.55 1.85
N GLY A 137 10.87 2.32 1.94
CA GLY A 137 10.32 1.12 2.57
C GLY A 137 10.80 -0.16 1.88
N GLY A 138 10.75 -0.19 0.55
CA GLY A 138 11.29 -1.28 -0.27
C GLY A 138 12.79 -1.50 -0.06
N TYR A 139 13.57 -0.43 0.05
CA TYR A 139 15.01 -0.48 0.36
C TYR A 139 15.29 -1.14 1.71
N LEU A 140 14.54 -0.78 2.76
CA LEU A 140 14.71 -1.40 4.08
C LEU A 140 14.33 -2.89 4.08
N LEU A 141 13.27 -3.26 3.37
CA LEU A 141 12.85 -4.67 3.23
C LEU A 141 13.87 -5.48 2.43
N TRP A 142 14.29 -4.97 1.28
CA TRP A 142 15.28 -5.63 0.41
C TRP A 142 16.65 -5.76 1.08
N GLY A 143 17.03 -4.77 1.89
CA GLY A 143 18.24 -4.78 2.69
C GLY A 143 18.13 -5.59 3.99
N GLU A 144 17.01 -6.25 4.25
CA GLU A 144 16.73 -7.02 5.47
C GLU A 144 17.04 -6.22 6.75
N TYR A 145 16.62 -4.95 6.78
CA TYR A 145 16.91 -4.07 7.91
C TYR A 145 16.38 -4.66 9.22
N GLY A 146 17.29 -5.10 10.10
CA GLY A 146 16.99 -5.95 11.25
C GLY A 146 15.82 -5.47 12.12
N PRO A 147 15.75 -4.17 12.52
CA PRO A 147 14.62 -3.65 13.29
C PRO A 147 13.27 -3.78 12.57
N LEU A 148 13.23 -3.59 11.25
CA LEU A 148 12.02 -3.75 10.45
C LEU A 148 11.61 -5.22 10.35
N VAL A 149 12.55 -6.10 10.00
CA VAL A 149 12.31 -7.54 9.89
C VAL A 149 11.76 -8.08 11.22
N LYS A 150 12.40 -7.72 12.34
CA LYS A 150 11.96 -8.11 13.68
C LYS A 150 10.56 -7.58 14.00
N ALA A 151 10.28 -6.31 13.68
CA ALA A 151 8.97 -5.72 13.94
C ALA A 151 7.86 -6.41 13.15
N ILE A 152 8.10 -6.76 11.89
CA ILE A 152 7.16 -7.51 11.05
C ILE A 152 6.99 -8.94 11.55
N ASP A 153 8.05 -9.62 11.97
CA ASP A 153 7.98 -11.00 12.46
C ASP A 153 7.19 -11.09 13.77
N GLU A 154 7.53 -10.24 14.75
CA GLU A 154 6.98 -10.31 16.11
C GLU A 154 5.58 -9.69 16.26
N VAL A 155 5.13 -8.84 15.33
CA VAL A 155 3.82 -8.20 15.47
C VAL A 155 2.69 -9.22 15.39
N PRO A 156 1.77 -9.26 16.36
CA PRO A 156 0.65 -10.19 16.33
C PRO A 156 -0.34 -9.80 15.22
N ALA A 157 -1.07 -10.80 14.73
CA ALA A 157 -2.19 -10.60 13.82
C ALA A 157 -3.30 -9.80 14.50
N LYS A 158 -3.84 -8.80 13.82
CA LYS A 158 -5.02 -8.06 14.30
C LYS A 158 -6.27 -8.90 14.09
N THR A 159 -7.23 -8.85 15.01
CA THR A 159 -8.51 -9.52 14.79
C THR A 159 -9.34 -8.74 13.76
N ILE A 160 -9.59 -9.35 12.61
CA ILE A 160 -10.39 -8.77 11.53
C ILE A 160 -11.78 -9.41 11.51
N LYS A 161 -12.82 -8.57 11.42
CA LYS A 161 -14.23 -9.01 11.26
C LYS A 161 -14.82 -8.61 9.92
N SER A 162 -14.31 -7.52 9.35
CA SER A 162 -14.70 -6.99 8.05
C SER A 162 -13.44 -6.48 7.36
N PRO A 163 -13.10 -7.00 6.16
CA PRO A 163 -11.97 -6.51 5.37
C PRO A 163 -12.07 -5.01 5.09
N LYS A 164 -13.27 -4.53 4.72
CA LYS A 164 -13.51 -3.10 4.49
C LYS A 164 -13.23 -2.25 5.73
N GLN A 165 -13.77 -2.62 6.89
CA GLN A 165 -13.55 -1.84 8.11
C GLN A 165 -12.08 -1.86 8.53
N ALA A 166 -11.40 -2.99 8.37
CA ALA A 166 -9.97 -3.10 8.62
C ALA A 166 -9.16 -2.14 7.73
N ALA A 167 -9.49 -2.07 6.45
CA ALA A 167 -8.87 -1.13 5.52
C ALA A 167 -9.16 0.34 5.88
N VAL A 168 -10.38 0.66 6.32
CA VAL A 168 -10.74 2.01 6.81
C VAL A 168 -9.94 2.39 8.05
N ASP A 169 -9.80 1.48 9.00
CA ASP A 169 -9.07 1.72 10.26
C ASP A 169 -7.57 1.91 9.99
N LEU A 170 -6.98 1.04 9.16
CA LEU A 170 -5.58 1.15 8.75
C LEU A 170 -5.33 2.45 7.99
N ARG A 171 -6.20 2.81 7.03
CA ARG A 171 -6.11 4.10 6.33
C ARG A 171 -6.15 5.29 7.31
N GLY A 172 -6.98 5.21 8.34
CA GLY A 172 -7.05 6.23 9.39
C GLY A 172 -5.72 6.39 10.12
N PHE A 173 -5.08 5.28 10.48
CA PHE A 173 -3.73 5.27 11.04
C PHE A 173 -2.70 5.89 10.08
N SER A 174 -2.63 5.41 8.84
CA SER A 174 -1.67 5.86 7.83
C SER A 174 -1.82 7.35 7.50
N ARG A 175 -3.07 7.85 7.49
CA ARG A 175 -3.35 9.28 7.29
C ARG A 175 -2.74 10.15 8.37
N GLY A 176 -2.73 9.67 9.61
CA GLY A 176 -2.06 10.33 10.74
C GLY A 176 -0.54 10.38 10.60
N LYS A 177 0.05 9.51 9.77
CA LYS A 177 1.49 9.42 9.54
C LYS A 177 1.99 10.25 8.37
N LEU A 178 1.10 10.72 7.49
CA LEU A 178 1.48 11.51 6.32
C LEU A 178 2.29 12.76 6.67
N ASN A 179 1.81 13.58 7.62
CA ASN A 179 2.50 14.83 7.95
C ASN A 179 3.92 14.58 8.51
N PRO A 180 4.11 13.72 9.54
CA PRO A 180 5.44 13.38 10.04
C PRO A 180 6.39 12.86 8.95
N VAL A 181 5.92 11.92 8.11
CA VAL A 181 6.73 11.32 7.06
C VAL A 181 7.11 12.34 6.00
N TYR A 182 6.15 13.10 5.48
CA TYR A 182 6.40 14.11 4.44
C TYR A 182 7.46 15.13 4.88
N TYR A 183 7.33 15.68 6.08
CA TYR A 183 8.26 16.69 6.55
C TYR A 183 9.64 16.12 6.90
N GLU A 184 9.74 14.83 7.24
CA GLU A 184 11.04 14.18 7.40
C GLU A 184 11.72 13.95 6.05
N LEU A 185 10.99 13.45 5.04
CA LEU A 185 11.53 13.33 3.68
C LEU A 185 11.98 14.70 3.16
N LYS A 186 11.19 15.74 3.43
CA LYS A 186 11.55 17.12 3.06
C LYS A 186 12.79 17.61 3.81
N HIS A 187 12.96 17.23 5.08
CA HIS A 187 14.19 17.56 5.80
C HIS A 187 15.42 16.89 5.17
N LEU A 188 15.28 15.64 4.74
CA LEU A 188 16.38 14.80 4.27
C LEU A 188 16.72 14.97 2.78
N MET A 189 15.73 15.26 1.95
CA MET A 189 15.80 15.06 0.49
C MET A 189 15.14 16.21 -0.31
N LYS A 190 14.89 17.38 0.29
CA LYS A 190 14.17 18.47 -0.39
C LYS A 190 14.86 18.93 -1.66
N ASP A 191 16.18 19.05 -1.64
CA ASP A 191 16.93 19.63 -2.76
C ASP A 191 16.92 18.70 -3.98
N GLU A 192 16.74 17.40 -3.76
CA GLU A 192 16.54 16.38 -4.78
C GLU A 192 15.08 16.30 -5.24
N LEU A 193 14.14 16.37 -4.30
CA LEU A 193 12.71 16.13 -4.55
C LEU A 193 11.94 17.38 -5.03
N GLU A 194 12.35 18.60 -4.70
CA GLU A 194 11.64 19.84 -5.11
C GLU A 194 12.16 20.46 -6.44
N THR A 195 12.91 19.67 -7.22
CA THR A 195 13.36 19.99 -8.59
C THR A 195 12.24 19.81 -9.63
N GLU A 196 12.43 20.33 -10.85
CA GLU A 196 11.49 20.11 -11.97
C GLU A 196 11.77 18.79 -12.73
N GLU A 197 12.95 18.21 -12.54
CA GLU A 197 13.31 16.93 -13.15
C GLU A 197 12.64 15.77 -12.39
N ILE A 198 12.22 14.76 -13.16
CA ILE A 198 11.76 13.49 -12.59
C ILE A 198 13.01 12.70 -12.19
N VAL A 199 13.27 12.67 -10.88
CA VAL A 199 14.36 11.91 -10.27
C VAL A 199 13.76 10.81 -9.42
N TRP A 200 14.13 9.57 -9.70
CA TRP A 200 13.83 8.42 -8.86
C TRP A 200 15.03 8.09 -7.99
N LEU A 201 14.85 8.19 -6.67
CA LEU A 201 15.90 7.86 -5.71
C LEU A 201 16.07 6.34 -5.66
N GLY A 202 17.23 5.88 -6.15
CA GLY A 202 17.57 4.46 -6.17
C GLY A 202 18.36 4.02 -4.94
N LYS A 203 18.68 2.72 -4.88
CA LYS A 203 19.44 2.10 -3.79
C LYS A 203 20.71 2.86 -3.41
N SER A 204 21.52 3.29 -4.38
CA SER A 204 22.78 3.98 -4.12
C SER A 204 22.60 5.28 -3.34
N TYR A 205 21.52 6.01 -3.61
CA TYR A 205 21.19 7.24 -2.87
C TYR A 205 20.86 6.92 -1.41
N PHE A 206 20.04 5.90 -1.17
CA PHE A 206 19.71 5.48 0.20
C PHE A 206 20.90 4.91 0.96
N ASP A 207 21.80 4.18 0.29
CA ASP A 207 23.06 3.69 0.88
C ASP A 207 23.89 4.88 1.43
N GLU A 208 24.02 5.95 0.64
CA GLU A 208 24.75 7.16 1.06
C GLU A 208 24.06 7.89 2.21
N LEU A 209 22.73 8.01 2.15
CA LEU A 209 21.94 8.68 3.18
C LEU A 209 22.01 7.96 4.53
N VAL A 210 21.90 6.63 4.52
CA VAL A 210 22.05 5.78 5.71
C VAL A 210 23.47 5.84 6.25
N LYS A 211 24.49 5.76 5.37
CA LYS A 211 25.90 5.88 5.77
C LYS A 211 26.21 7.23 6.43
N ALA A 212 25.52 8.29 6.03
CA ALA A 212 25.62 9.61 6.65
C ALA A 212 24.96 9.69 8.03
N GLY A 213 24.26 8.64 8.49
CA GLY A 213 23.63 8.57 9.80
C GLY A 213 22.41 9.49 9.96
N LYS A 214 21.77 9.88 8.85
CA LYS A 214 20.67 10.87 8.86
C LYS A 214 19.28 10.26 8.95
N THR A 215 19.14 8.95 8.79
CA THR A 215 17.83 8.31 8.57
C THR A 215 17.11 7.83 9.82
N GLU A 216 17.71 7.92 11.01
CA GLU A 216 17.19 7.27 12.23
C GLU A 216 15.71 7.55 12.50
N LYS A 217 15.27 8.80 12.28
CA LYS A 217 13.87 9.18 12.48
C LYS A 217 12.95 8.61 11.39
N LEU A 218 13.39 8.64 10.12
CA LEU A 218 12.67 8.02 9.02
C LEU A 218 12.55 6.50 9.23
N ASP A 219 13.64 5.85 9.65
CA ASP A 219 13.68 4.42 9.97
C ASP A 219 12.64 4.05 11.01
N LYS A 220 12.57 4.78 12.13
CA LYS A 220 11.59 4.54 13.19
C LYS A 220 10.15 4.68 12.70
N MET A 221 9.87 5.70 11.90
CA MET A 221 8.52 5.91 11.35
C MET A 221 8.15 4.81 10.36
N THR A 222 9.05 4.44 9.44
CA THR A 222 8.82 3.38 8.47
C THR A 222 8.64 2.02 9.15
N VAL A 223 9.44 1.72 10.19
CA VAL A 223 9.26 0.51 11.02
C VAL A 223 7.88 0.48 11.68
N GLU A 224 7.45 1.60 12.29
CA GLU A 224 6.13 1.68 12.91
C GLU A 224 5.00 1.43 11.91
N ILE A 225 5.08 2.08 10.74
CA ILE A 225 4.05 2.01 9.70
C ILE A 225 3.96 0.60 9.12
N LEU A 226 5.08 0.02 8.67
CA LEU A 226 5.10 -1.31 8.08
C LEU A 226 4.77 -2.40 9.11
N ARG A 227 5.13 -2.22 10.39
CA ARG A 227 4.70 -3.09 11.48
C ARG A 227 3.18 -3.09 11.64
N GLU A 228 2.55 -1.93 11.64
CA GLU A 228 1.09 -1.84 11.76
C GLU A 228 0.42 -2.48 10.54
N THR A 229 0.86 -2.15 9.32
CA THR A 229 0.38 -2.76 8.07
C THR A 229 0.51 -4.29 8.13
N ALA A 230 1.66 -4.82 8.55
CA ALA A 230 1.86 -6.26 8.70
C ALA A 230 0.89 -6.91 9.71
N SER A 231 0.55 -6.23 10.80
CA SER A 231 -0.45 -6.72 11.75
C SER A 231 -1.83 -6.90 11.10
N TYR A 232 -2.24 -5.94 10.27
CA TYR A 232 -3.49 -6.01 9.52
C TYR A 232 -3.45 -7.10 8.44
N VAL A 233 -2.35 -7.21 7.68
CA VAL A 233 -2.19 -8.26 6.66
C VAL A 233 -2.24 -9.65 7.28
N LYS A 234 -1.51 -9.90 8.37
CA LYS A 234 -1.61 -11.18 9.12
C LYS A 234 -3.04 -11.44 9.61
N GLY A 235 -3.70 -10.41 10.12
CA GLY A 235 -5.09 -10.49 10.55
C GLY A 235 -6.07 -10.83 9.43
N TYR A 236 -5.86 -10.23 8.26
CA TYR A 236 -6.63 -10.49 7.05
C TYR A 236 -6.42 -11.92 6.54
N ILE A 237 -5.19 -12.42 6.55
CA ILE A 237 -4.90 -13.81 6.17
C ILE A 237 -5.67 -14.79 7.07
N ASN A 238 -5.62 -14.59 8.38
CA ASN A 238 -6.38 -15.42 9.33
C ASN A 238 -7.89 -15.35 9.06
N TYR A 239 -8.43 -14.15 8.85
CA TYR A 239 -9.84 -13.97 8.51
C TYR A 239 -10.25 -14.76 7.27
N MET A 240 -9.45 -14.72 6.20
CA MET A 240 -9.76 -15.44 4.97
C MET A 240 -9.69 -16.96 5.15
N PHE A 241 -8.74 -17.46 5.94
CA PHE A 241 -8.68 -18.89 6.24
C PHE A 241 -9.85 -19.36 7.10
N ASP A 242 -10.27 -18.58 8.10
CA ASP A 242 -11.48 -18.89 8.88
C ASP A 242 -12.72 -18.95 7.96
N LYS A 243 -12.80 -18.07 6.94
CA LYS A 243 -13.88 -18.10 5.93
C LYS A 243 -13.85 -19.37 5.09
N PHE A 244 -12.67 -19.76 4.62
CA PHE A 244 -12.50 -20.97 3.82
C PHE A 244 -12.83 -22.23 4.63
N GLU A 245 -12.38 -22.33 5.88
CA GLU A 245 -12.71 -23.45 6.77
C GLU A 245 -14.23 -23.53 7.04
N ALA A 246 -14.89 -22.39 7.21
CA ALA A 246 -16.34 -22.36 7.35
C ALA A 246 -17.06 -22.83 6.06
N ILE A 247 -16.53 -22.53 4.87
CA ILE A 247 -17.06 -23.04 3.61
C ILE A 247 -16.90 -24.55 3.53
N ASP A 248 -15.70 -25.06 3.83
CA ASP A 248 -15.41 -26.50 3.83
C ASP A 248 -16.28 -27.28 4.83
N SER A 249 -16.60 -26.67 5.98
CA SER A 249 -17.46 -27.27 7.00
C SER A 249 -18.95 -27.35 6.61
N ASN A 250 -19.37 -26.61 5.58
CA ASN A 250 -20.76 -26.54 5.12
C ASN A 250 -21.01 -27.33 3.81
N MET A 251 -19.96 -27.94 3.23
CA MET A 251 -20.02 -28.80 2.04
C MET A 251 -20.12 -30.28 2.43
#